data_AF-A0A7C0TPZ8-F1
#
_entry.id   AF-A0A7C0TPZ8-F1
#
_cell.length_a   1.000
_cell.length_b   1.000
_cell.length_c   1.000
_cell.angle_alpha   90.00
_cell.angle_beta   90.00
_cell.angle_gamma   90.00
#
_symmetry.space_group_name_H-M   'P 1'
#
loop_
_entity.id
_entity.type
_entity.pdbx_description
1 polymer ?
#
loop_
_entity_poly.entity_id
_entity_poly.type
_entity_poly.pdbx_seq_one_letter_code
_entity_poly.pdbx_strand_id
1 'polypeptide(L)'
;MLRLAAQLLPPDWIVTLLADRGFCDEELFLLVKKLGWHYHIRGKGSILVYRKGKKGCRMERLCPPRGEARFFHNVHNRSGSCGQREASPGGHPL
;
A
#
# COMPACT_ATOMS: atom_id res chain seq x y z
N MET A 1 8.41 -9.90 14.31
CA MET A 1 9.61 -9.61 13.51
C MET A 1 10.03 -8.13 13.57
N LEU A 2 9.27 -7.18 13.01
CA LEU A 2 9.71 -5.77 12.96
C LEU A 2 10.04 -5.14 14.33
N ARG A 3 9.23 -5.45 15.35
CA ARG A 3 9.47 -4.96 16.73
C ARG A 3 10.80 -5.44 17.31
N LEU A 4 11.23 -6.65 16.97
CA LEU A 4 12.53 -7.18 17.43
C LEU A 4 13.67 -6.43 16.74
N ALA A 5 13.58 -6.19 15.43
CA ALA A 5 14.57 -5.39 14.71
C ALA A 5 14.69 -3.98 15.32
N ALA A 6 13.57 -3.35 15.69
CA ALA A 6 13.58 -2.05 16.35
C ALA A 6 14.24 -2.04 17.74
N GLN A 7 14.30 -3.18 18.43
CA GLN A 7 15.03 -3.30 19.71
C GLN A 7 16.53 -3.50 19.52
N LEU A 8 16.95 -4.01 18.37
CA LEU A 8 18.36 -4.34 18.07
C LEU A 8 19.09 -3.21 17.35
N LEU A 9 18.35 -2.37 16.62
CA LEU A 9 18.93 -1.26 15.87
C LEU A 9 19.18 -0.06 16.80
N PRO A 10 20.29 0.68 16.61
CA PRO A 10 20.54 1.91 17.34
C PRO A 10 19.41 2.94 17.12
N PRO A 11 19.02 3.69 18.16
CA PRO A 11 17.86 4.60 18.10
C PRO A 11 18.09 5.82 17.18
N ASP A 12 19.34 6.15 16.88
CA ASP A 12 19.78 7.29 16.06
C ASP A 12 19.86 6.98 14.56
N TRP A 13 19.60 5.73 14.16
CA TRP A 13 19.67 5.32 12.76
C TRP A 13 18.42 5.71 11.97
N ILE A 14 18.65 6.24 10.76
CA ILE A 14 17.59 6.48 9.79
C ILE A 14 17.29 5.16 9.07
N VAL A 15 16.19 4.51 9.44
CA VAL A 15 15.82 3.20 8.90
C VAL A 15 14.77 3.36 7.79
N THR A 16 14.97 2.67 6.66
CA THR A 16 13.97 2.54 5.59
C THR A 16 13.57 1.08 5.42
N LEU A 17 12.30 0.77 5.64
CA LEU A 17 11.73 -0.56 5.40
C LEU A 17 11.47 -0.77 3.91
N LEU A 18 12.08 -1.79 3.31
CA LEU A 18 11.77 -2.25 1.97
C LEU A 18 10.92 -3.52 2.06
N ALA A 19 9.74 -3.54 1.45
CA ALA A 19 8.85 -4.69 1.49
C ALA A 19 8.09 -4.91 0.18
N ASP A 20 7.61 -6.14 -0.03
CA ASP A 20 6.85 -6.52 -1.21
C ASP A 20 5.31 -6.49 -0.99
N ARG A 21 4.54 -6.73 -2.06
CA ARG A 21 3.07 -6.71 -2.21
C ARG A 21 2.27 -7.46 -1.14
N GLY A 22 2.89 -8.37 -0.40
CA GLY A 22 2.28 -9.09 0.72
C GLY A 22 2.20 -8.28 2.02
N PHE A 23 2.84 -7.11 2.08
CA PHE A 23 3.01 -6.32 3.30
C PHE A 23 2.17 -5.03 3.31
N CYS A 24 1.16 -4.91 2.44
CA CYS A 24 0.20 -3.79 2.47
C CYS A 24 -0.85 -3.95 3.58
N ASP A 25 -0.39 -4.09 4.81
CA ASP A 25 -1.19 -4.14 6.04
C ASP A 25 -1.18 -2.77 6.71
N GLU A 26 -2.36 -2.28 7.10
CA GLU A 26 -2.51 -1.02 7.83
C GLU A 26 -1.73 -1.03 9.15
N GLU A 27 -1.71 -2.16 9.86
CA GLU A 27 -0.98 -2.28 11.13
C GLU A 27 0.52 -2.14 10.92
N LEU A 28 1.05 -2.63 9.79
CA LEU A 28 2.46 -2.48 9.45
C LEU A 28 2.81 -1.01 9.21
N PHE A 29 2.02 -0.29 8.40
CA PHE A 29 2.27 1.13 8.13
C PHE A 29 2.20 1.96 9.41
N LEU A 30 1.23 1.68 10.29
CA LEU A 30 1.10 2.34 11.59
C LEU A 30 2.31 2.06 12.48
N LEU A 31 2.80 0.82 12.52
CA LEU A 31 3.97 0.46 13.30
C LEU A 31 5.23 1.17 12.78
N VAL A 32 5.48 1.14 11.46
CA VAL A 32 6.63 1.80 10.83
C VAL A 32 6.62 3.30 11.12
N LYS A 33 5.45 3.95 11.03
CA LYS A 33 5.28 5.35 11.38
C LYS A 33 5.56 5.63 12.86
N LYS A 34 5.08 4.77 13.77
CA LYS A 34 5.34 4.88 15.22
C LYS A 34 6.83 4.73 15.54
N LEU A 35 7.56 3.91 14.79
CA LEU A 35 9.00 3.73 14.93
C LEU A 35 9.81 4.89 14.32
N GLY A 36 9.17 5.85 13.63
CA GLY A 36 9.86 6.93 12.94
C GLY A 36 10.61 6.47 11.68
N TRP A 37 10.33 5.26 11.19
CA TRP A 37 11.01 4.68 10.03
C TRP A 37 10.37 5.14 8.72
N HIS A 38 11.19 5.24 7.66
CA HIS A 38 10.71 5.39 6.29
C HIS A 38 10.30 4.03 5.71
N TYR A 39 9.59 4.02 4.58
CA TYR A 39 9.28 2.77 3.88
C TYR A 39 9.13 2.96 2.37
N HIS A 40 9.54 1.93 1.62
CA HIS A 40 9.14 1.70 0.23
C HIS A 40 8.51 0.31 0.12
N ILE A 41 7.21 0.28 -0.14
CA ILE A 41 6.47 -0.98 -0.28
C ILE A 41 5.93 -1.08 -1.71
N ARG A 42 6.23 -2.20 -2.38
CA ARG A 42 5.64 -2.48 -3.69
C ARG A 42 4.16 -2.80 -3.50
N GLY A 43 3.28 -1.88 -3.89
CA GLY A 43 1.83 -2.10 -3.80
C GLY A 43 1.30 -3.10 -4.82
N LYS A 44 0.23 -3.83 -4.48
CA LYS A 44 -0.54 -4.62 -5.44
C LYS A 44 -1.41 -3.68 -6.28
N GLY A 45 -1.47 -3.91 -7.60
CA GLY A 45 -2.26 -3.07 -8.52
C GLY A 45 -3.75 -2.93 -8.16
N SER A 46 -4.31 -3.92 -7.45
CA SER A 46 -5.69 -3.92 -6.98
C SER A 46 -5.97 -3.00 -5.79
N ILE A 47 -4.96 -2.43 -5.14
CA ILE A 47 -5.16 -1.52 -3.99
C ILE A 47 -5.94 -0.29 -4.44
N LEU A 48 -6.95 0.07 -3.65
CA LEU A 48 -7.73 1.27 -3.87
C LEU A 48 -7.02 2.48 -3.25
N VAL A 49 -6.68 3.45 -4.09
CA VAL A 49 -5.99 4.67 -3.71
C VAL A 49 -6.84 5.89 -4.00
N TYR A 50 -6.71 6.89 -3.13
CA TYR A 50 -7.43 8.14 -3.16
C TYR A 50 -6.42 9.29 -3.23
N ARG A 51 -6.82 10.35 -3.92
CA ARG A 51 -6.04 11.58 -4.12
C ARG A 51 -6.95 12.76 -3.86
N LYS A 52 -6.39 13.86 -3.36
CA LYS A 52 -7.15 15.07 -3.03
C LYS A 52 -8.10 15.47 -4.16
N GLY A 53 -9.39 15.59 -3.86
CA GLY A 53 -10.44 15.99 -4.80
C GLY A 53 -10.80 14.97 -5.88
N LYS A 54 -10.32 13.72 -5.82
CA LYS A 54 -10.59 12.67 -6.82
C LYS A 54 -11.29 11.46 -6.20
N LYS A 55 -12.15 10.81 -6.99
CA LYS A 55 -12.72 9.50 -6.64
C LYS A 55 -11.60 8.46 -6.49
N GLY A 56 -11.81 7.49 -5.60
CA GLY A 56 -10.89 6.37 -5.43
C GLY A 56 -10.73 5.56 -6.72
N CYS A 57 -9.53 5.05 -6.97
CA CYS A 57 -9.24 4.21 -8.13
C CYS A 57 -8.19 3.15 -7.79
N ARG A 58 -8.16 2.04 -8.54
CA ARG A 58 -7.14 1.01 -8.37
C ARG A 58 -5.76 1.56 -8.75
N MET A 59 -4.74 1.19 -7.99
CA MET A 59 -3.35 1.63 -8.18
C MET A 59 -2.84 1.35 -9.60
N GLU A 60 -3.23 0.22 -10.20
CA GLU A 60 -2.86 -0.13 -11.59
C GLU A 60 -3.33 0.91 -12.63
N ARG A 61 -4.42 1.62 -12.37
CA ARG A 61 -4.90 2.70 -13.25
C ARG A 61 -4.00 3.96 -13.20
N LEU A 62 -3.12 4.03 -12.21
CA LEU A 62 -2.15 5.11 -12.07
C LEU A 62 -0.79 4.76 -12.66
N CYS A 63 -0.55 3.48 -12.97
CA CYS A 63 0.70 3.03 -13.57
C CYS A 63 0.89 3.71 -14.94
N PRO A 64 2.05 4.35 -15.16
CA PRO A 64 2.34 4.92 -16.47
C PRO A 64 2.65 3.82 -17.50
N PRO A 65 2.69 4.16 -18.79
CA PRO A 65 3.24 3.29 -19.82
C PRO A 65 4.67 2.83 -19.51
N ARG A 66 5.10 1.76 -20.18
CA ARG A 66 6.47 1.25 -20.06
C ARG A 66 7.47 2.34 -20.48
N GLY A 67 8.51 2.55 -19.67
CA GLY A 67 9.53 3.57 -19.91
C GLY A 67 9.30 4.89 -19.16
N GLU A 68 8.18 5.03 -18.46
CA GLU A 68 7.85 6.23 -17.68
C GLU A 68 7.74 5.93 -16.18
N ALA A 69 7.92 6.97 -15.36
CA ALA A 69 7.66 6.94 -13.92
C ALA A 69 6.75 8.11 -13.53
N ARG A 70 5.80 7.86 -12.63
CA ARG A 70 4.92 8.90 -12.06
C ARG A 70 5.04 8.91 -10.56
N PHE A 71 5.30 10.10 -10.01
CA PHE A 71 5.33 10.33 -8.57
C PHE A 71 4.06 11.07 -8.13
N PHE A 72 3.35 10.50 -7.17
CA PHE A 72 2.10 11.08 -6.66
C PHE A 72 2.29 11.48 -5.19
N HIS A 73 1.91 12.71 -4.86
CA HIS A 73 1.90 13.22 -3.49
C HIS A 73 0.50 13.11 -2.88
N ASN A 74 0.42 13.05 -1.55
CA ASN A 74 -0.85 13.06 -0.80
C ASN A 74 -1.82 11.96 -1.25
N VAL A 75 -1.28 10.76 -1.46
CA VAL A 75 -2.06 9.55 -1.76
C VAL A 75 -2.35 8.83 -0.45
N HIS A 76 -3.59 8.39 -0.26
CA HIS A 76 -3.95 7.54 0.86
C HIS A 76 -4.73 6.32 0.38
N ASN A 77 -4.54 5.19 1.03
CA ASN A 77 -5.50 4.10 1.00
C ASN A 77 -6.66 4.47 1.94
N ARG A 78 -7.90 4.10 1.59
CA ARG A 78 -8.97 4.03 2.59
C ARG A 78 -9.02 2.57 3.03
N SER A 79 -8.62 2.31 4.26
CA SER A 79 -8.87 1.06 4.98
C SER A 79 -10.36 0.97 5.31
N GLY A 80 -11.17 0.65 4.31
CA GLY A 80 -12.52 0.13 4.51
C GLY A 80 -12.54 -1.22 3.86
N SER A 81 -12.43 -2.28 4.67
CA SER A 81 -12.44 -3.70 4.31
C SER A 81 -11.94 -4.02 2.90
N CYS A 82 -10.72 -4.59 2.82
CA CYS A 82 -10.39 -5.49 1.72
C CYS A 82 -11.28 -6.74 1.85
N GLY A 83 -12.58 -6.59 1.62
CA GLY A 83 -13.50 -7.67 1.39
C GLY A 83 -13.10 -8.28 0.06
N GLN A 84 -12.76 -9.56 0.10
CA GLN A 84 -12.72 -10.38 -1.09
C GLN A 84 -14.03 -10.17 -1.84
N ARG A 85 -13.97 -9.60 -3.04
CA ARG A 85 -15.09 -9.76 -3.97
C ARG A 85 -14.99 -11.19 -4.48
N GLU A 86 -15.76 -12.08 -3.86
CA GLU A 86 -16.17 -13.31 -4.51
C GLU A 86 -16.81 -12.95 -5.85
N ALA A 87 -16.39 -13.65 -6.89
CA ALA A 87 -16.98 -13.52 -8.21
C ALA A 87 -18.43 -14.02 -8.15
N SER A 88 -19.40 -13.17 -8.53
CA SER A 88 -20.74 -13.64 -8.83
C SER A 88 -20.69 -14.65 -9.97
N PRO A 89 -21.37 -15.81 -9.86
CA PRO A 89 -21.51 -16.74 -10.97
C PRO A 89 -22.43 -16.11 -12.03
N GLY A 90 -22.01 -16.21 -13.29
CA GLY A 90 -22.71 -15.64 -14.43
C GLY A 90 -24.14 -16.17 -14.57
N GLY A 91 -25.08 -15.24 -14.67
CA GLY A 91 -26.38 -15.49 -15.27
C GLY A 91 -26.32 -15.17 -16.77
N HIS A 92 -26.42 -16.19 -17.61
CA HIS A 92 -26.75 -16.06 -19.03
C HIS A 92 -28.20 -15.55 -19.15
N PRO A 93 -28.50 -14.56 -20.00
CA PRO A 93 -29.86 -14.36 -20.46
C PRO A 93 -30.10 -15.21 -21.73
N LEU A 94 -31.21 -15.96 -21.71
CA LEU A 94 -31.93 -16.39 -22.92
C LEU A 94 -32.66 -15.20 -23.52
#